data_AF-A0A0K8P806-F1
#
_entry.id   AF-A0A0K8P806-F1
#
_cell.length_a   1.000
_cell.length_b   1.000
_cell.length_c   1.000
_cell.angle_alpha   90.00
_cell.angle_beta   90.00
_cell.angle_gamma   90.00
#
_symmetry.space_group_name_H-M   'P 1'
#
loop_
_entity.id
_entity.type
_entity.pdbx_description
1 polymer ?
#
loop_
_entity_poly.entity_id
_entity_poly.type
_entity_poly.pdbx_seq_one_letter_code
_entity_poly.pdbx_strand_id
1 'polypeptide(L)'
;MYYDGGCPLCRAEIAAYRQADAGARLRFVDAQACPAEALGGDLARGDALARLHVRRADGRLVQGAAAFVEVWAALPRWAALARLARLPGVLPLLDLGYAGFLRLRPWWRPAAHPIDALPLPLRRALRTDHAGETGAVMIYRGVLAVTRDPALRAFAAEHLATEARHLAEMDATVPARWRSRLLPCWRLAGWLTGALPALAGQRAVHATVQAVETFVDRHYGEQLAQIDAVLGAADGSMQPGPERAALVPLRELLARCRADEVAHRDDAGARWDGRPGRLLALWCALVAGGSAGAVAVCRRV
;
A
#
# COMPACT_ATOMS: atom_id res chain seq x y z
N MET A 1 -10.32 11.47 26.42
CA MET A 1 -10.87 11.62 25.06
C MET A 1 -9.98 10.86 24.11
N TYR A 2 -10.58 9.96 23.33
CA TYR A 2 -9.90 9.18 22.29
C TYR A 2 -10.30 9.74 20.93
N TYR A 3 -9.32 9.99 20.06
CA TYR A 3 -9.56 10.57 18.74
C TYR A 3 -8.65 9.94 17.67
N ASP A 4 -9.05 10.08 16.41
CA ASP A 4 -8.28 9.66 15.23
C ASP A 4 -7.30 10.77 14.81
N GLY A 5 -6.02 10.63 15.17
CA GLY A 5 -4.97 11.57 14.77
C GLY A 5 -4.63 11.56 13.28
N GLY A 6 -5.06 10.57 12.51
CA GLY A 6 -4.91 10.52 11.05
C GLY A 6 -5.97 11.32 10.30
N CYS A 7 -7.03 11.78 10.98
CA CYS A 7 -8.13 12.53 10.38
C CYS A 7 -7.85 14.05 10.46
N PRO A 8 -7.72 14.77 9.33
CA PRO A 8 -7.49 16.22 9.36
C PRO A 8 -8.59 17.00 10.08
N LEU A 9 -9.85 16.57 9.93
CA LEU A 9 -10.99 17.18 10.60
C LEU A 9 -10.93 16.96 12.12
N CYS A 10 -10.71 15.71 12.56
CA CYS A 10 -10.57 15.42 13.98
C CYS A 10 -9.36 16.16 14.57
N ARG A 11 -8.22 16.21 13.87
CA ARG A 11 -7.05 16.99 14.34
C ARG A 11 -7.37 18.47 14.49
N ALA A 12 -8.05 19.09 13.51
CA ALA A 12 -8.44 20.49 13.60
C ALA A 12 -9.39 20.74 14.77
N GLU A 13 -10.34 19.84 14.98
CA GLU A 13 -11.27 19.88 16.10
C GLU A 13 -10.54 19.73 17.45
N ILE A 14 -9.67 18.74 17.59
CA ILE A 14 -8.84 18.53 18.80
C ILE A 14 -7.94 19.73 19.06
N ALA A 15 -7.38 20.36 18.02
CA ALA A 15 -6.58 21.57 18.18
C ALA A 15 -7.42 22.71 18.79
N ALA A 16 -8.65 22.89 18.32
CA ALA A 16 -9.58 23.88 18.90
C ALA A 16 -9.92 23.55 20.36
N TYR A 17 -10.12 22.28 20.72
CA TYR A 17 -10.37 21.87 22.10
C TYR A 17 -9.15 22.05 22.99
N ARG A 18 -7.94 21.70 22.53
CA ARG A 18 -6.69 21.93 23.26
C ARG A 18 -6.45 23.39 23.54
N GLN A 19 -6.71 24.27 22.57
CA GLN A 19 -6.61 25.72 22.76
C GLN A 19 -7.62 26.24 23.80
N ALA A 20 -8.81 25.64 23.87
CA ALA A 20 -9.84 26.01 24.83
C ALA A 20 -9.67 25.37 26.22
N ASP A 21 -8.81 24.35 26.36
CA ASP A 21 -8.57 23.60 27.60
C ASP A 21 -7.44 24.20 28.44
N ALA A 22 -7.55 25.48 28.80
CA ALA A 22 -6.55 26.17 29.61
C ALA A 22 -6.34 25.53 31.01
N GLY A 23 -7.31 24.73 31.48
CA GLY A 23 -7.27 24.06 32.78
C GLY A 23 -6.82 22.60 32.74
N ALA A 24 -6.36 22.08 31.60
CA ALA A 24 -5.95 20.68 31.41
C ALA A 24 -7.01 19.67 31.91
N ARG A 25 -8.29 19.96 31.67
CA ARG A 25 -9.42 19.15 32.12
C ARG A 25 -9.60 17.89 31.27
N LEU A 26 -9.03 17.85 30.08
CA LEU A 26 -9.14 16.75 29.13
C LEU A 26 -7.79 16.07 28.90
N ARG A 27 -7.77 14.74 29.07
CA ARG A 27 -6.67 13.91 28.55
C ARG A 27 -6.97 13.51 27.11
N PHE A 28 -6.11 13.93 26.18
CA PHE A 28 -6.20 13.62 24.76
C PHE A 28 -5.33 12.39 24.44
N VAL A 29 -5.94 11.34 23.88
CA VAL A 29 -5.26 10.11 23.48
C VAL A 29 -5.50 9.89 21.99
N ASP A 30 -4.41 9.88 21.21
CA ASP A 30 -4.46 9.54 19.79
C ASP A 30 -4.57 8.03 19.63
N ALA A 31 -5.75 7.56 19.23
CA ALA A 31 -6.05 6.14 19.07
C ALA A 31 -5.24 5.49 17.94
N GLN A 32 -4.63 6.25 17.04
CA GLN A 32 -3.78 5.71 15.98
C GLN A 32 -2.38 5.38 16.48
N ALA A 33 -1.84 6.19 17.39
CA ALA A 33 -0.44 6.10 17.84
C ALA A 33 -0.27 5.55 19.27
N CYS A 34 -1.32 5.54 20.09
CA CYS A 34 -1.20 5.08 21.47
C CYS A 34 -0.95 3.56 21.55
N PRO A 35 -0.32 3.05 22.61
CA PRO A 35 -0.25 1.61 22.87
C PRO A 35 -1.63 1.07 23.32
N ALA A 36 -1.84 -0.25 23.27
CA ALA A 36 -3.17 -0.86 23.49
C ALA A 36 -3.71 -0.60 24.90
N GLU A 37 -2.82 -0.57 25.89
CA GLU A 37 -3.11 -0.34 27.30
C GLU A 37 -3.70 1.05 27.53
N ALA A 38 -3.36 2.03 26.68
CA ALA A 38 -3.85 3.39 26.79
C ALA A 38 -5.34 3.53 26.42
N LEU A 39 -5.91 2.58 25.66
CA LEU A 39 -7.34 2.55 25.31
C LEU A 39 -8.20 2.02 26.47
N GLY A 40 -7.61 1.19 27.34
CA GLY A 40 -8.31 0.38 28.33
C GLY A 40 -8.81 -0.95 27.74
N GLY A 41 -9.26 -1.86 28.61
CA GLY A 41 -9.72 -3.20 28.19
C GLY A 41 -11.12 -3.23 27.55
N ASP A 42 -11.84 -2.12 27.58
CA ASP A 42 -13.24 -1.96 27.20
C ASP A 42 -13.46 -1.06 25.96
N LEU A 43 -12.38 -0.66 25.27
CA LEU A 43 -12.43 0.09 24.01
C LEU A 43 -11.50 -0.52 22.97
N ALA A 44 -12.07 -1.13 21.93
CA ALA A 44 -11.28 -1.59 20.79
C ALA A 44 -10.76 -0.40 19.97
N ARG A 45 -9.54 -0.52 19.43
CA ARG A 45 -8.94 0.53 18.59
C ARG A 45 -9.79 0.87 17.37
N GLY A 46 -10.41 -0.14 16.76
CA GLY A 46 -11.32 0.05 15.62
C GLY A 46 -12.46 1.01 15.96
N ASP A 47 -13.08 0.85 17.13
CA ASP A 47 -14.18 1.70 17.60
C ASP A 47 -13.71 3.12 17.93
N ALA A 48 -12.53 3.23 18.57
CA ALA A 48 -11.89 4.51 18.87
C ALA A 48 -11.55 5.33 17.60
N LEU A 49 -11.26 4.67 16.48
CA LEU A 49 -11.03 5.29 15.17
C LEU A 49 -12.33 5.51 14.38
N ALA A 50 -13.37 4.74 14.66
CA ALA A 50 -14.66 4.85 13.99
C ALA A 50 -15.47 6.06 14.50
N ARG A 51 -15.51 6.28 15.82
CA ARG A 51 -16.32 7.33 16.46
C ARG A 51 -15.56 7.99 17.61
N LEU A 52 -15.93 9.22 17.94
CA LEU A 52 -15.39 9.89 19.12
C LEU A 52 -15.81 9.17 20.40
N HIS A 53 -14.85 8.92 21.29
CA HIS A 53 -15.07 8.33 22.61
C HIS A 53 -14.49 9.20 23.72
N VAL A 54 -15.22 9.30 24.83
CA VAL A 54 -14.75 9.95 26.05
C VAL A 54 -14.95 8.99 27.21
N ARG A 55 -13.87 8.79 27.96
CA ARG A 55 -13.94 8.13 29.27
C ARG A 55 -14.07 9.19 30.34
N ARG A 56 -15.11 9.07 31.15
CA ARG A 56 -15.37 9.93 32.31
C ARG A 56 -14.47 9.53 33.48
N ALA A 57 -14.41 10.39 34.50
CA ALA A 57 -13.63 10.14 35.71
C ALA A 57 -14.14 8.91 36.51
N ASP A 58 -15.42 8.55 36.36
CA ASP A 58 -16.04 7.35 36.93
C ASP A 58 -15.70 6.05 36.14
N GLY A 59 -14.88 6.15 35.09
CA GLY A 59 -14.48 5.05 34.23
C GLY A 59 -15.45 4.76 33.08
N ARG A 60 -16.65 5.36 33.05
CA ARG A 60 -17.67 5.08 32.03
C ARG A 60 -17.27 5.63 30.66
N LEU A 61 -17.35 4.79 29.64
CA LEU A 61 -17.21 5.18 28.24
C LEU A 61 -18.52 5.74 27.70
N VAL A 62 -18.42 6.88 27.03
CA VAL A 62 -19.48 7.44 26.19
C VAL A 62 -18.96 7.67 24.77
N GLN A 63 -19.85 7.58 23.79
CA GLN A 63 -19.51 7.64 22.37
C GLN A 63 -20.42 8.58 21.58
N GLY A 64 -19.99 8.95 20.37
CA GLY A 64 -20.83 9.71 19.44
C GLY A 64 -21.18 11.11 19.94
N ALA A 65 -22.41 11.57 19.68
CA ALA A 65 -22.88 12.90 20.10
C ALA A 65 -22.72 13.12 21.63
N ALA A 66 -22.97 12.10 22.44
CA ALA A 66 -22.81 12.19 23.89
C ALA A 66 -21.36 12.46 24.31
N ALA A 67 -20.38 11.90 23.59
CA ALA A 67 -18.97 12.17 23.85
C ALA A 67 -18.60 13.64 23.57
N PHE A 68 -19.14 14.25 22.50
CA PHE A 68 -18.96 15.68 22.23
C PHE A 68 -19.55 16.54 23.35
N VAL A 69 -20.74 16.18 23.85
CA VAL A 69 -21.38 16.90 24.95
C VAL A 69 -20.55 16.86 26.24
N GLU A 70 -19.87 15.74 26.53
CA GLU A 70 -18.94 15.67 27.68
C GLU A 70 -17.74 16.59 27.49
N VAL A 71 -17.15 16.63 26.30
CA VAL A 71 -16.04 17.55 25.98
C VAL A 71 -16.48 19.00 26.14
N TRP A 72 -17.62 19.37 25.56
CA TRP A 72 -18.14 20.74 25.64
C TRP A 72 -18.52 21.13 27.06
N ALA A 73 -19.03 20.20 27.87
CA ALA A 73 -19.34 20.44 29.28
C ALA A 73 -18.08 20.67 30.12
N ALA A 74 -16.97 20.03 29.77
CA ALA A 74 -15.69 20.20 30.46
C ALA A 74 -15.01 21.54 30.15
N LEU A 75 -15.28 22.14 28.98
CA LEU A 75 -14.62 23.35 28.50
C LEU A 75 -15.50 24.60 28.68
N PRO A 76 -15.07 25.63 29.45
CA PRO A 76 -15.90 26.81 29.74
C PRO A 76 -16.43 27.53 28.50
N ARG A 77 -15.59 27.64 27.45
CA ARG A 77 -15.94 28.31 26.19
C ARG A 77 -17.08 27.62 25.42
N TRP A 78 -17.34 26.35 25.70
CA TRP A 78 -18.30 25.51 24.99
C TRP A 78 -19.46 25.05 25.88
N ALA A 79 -19.50 25.49 27.14
CA ALA A 79 -20.49 25.04 28.12
C ALA A 79 -21.94 25.42 27.77
N ALA A 80 -22.16 26.49 26.99
CA ALA A 80 -23.49 26.85 26.48
C ALA A 80 -23.99 25.85 25.43
N LEU A 81 -23.11 25.42 24.52
CA LEU A 81 -23.37 24.37 23.52
C LEU A 81 -23.71 23.04 24.20
N ALA A 82 -22.98 22.67 25.26
CA ALA A 82 -23.29 21.48 26.05
C ALA A 82 -24.69 21.54 26.68
N ARG A 83 -25.11 22.70 27.19
CA ARG A 83 -26.46 22.90 27.75
C ARG A 83 -27.55 22.76 26.70
N LEU A 84 -27.35 23.35 25.52
CA LEU A 84 -28.28 23.24 24.40
C LEU A 84 -28.42 21.79 23.91
N ALA A 85 -27.30 21.07 23.80
CA ALA A 85 -27.29 19.68 23.36
C ALA A 85 -28.00 18.71 24.32
N ARG A 86 -28.12 19.07 25.61
CA ARG A 86 -28.82 18.27 26.63
C ARG A 86 -30.34 18.46 26.63
N LEU A 87 -30.89 19.35 25.79
CA LEU A 87 -32.34 19.48 25.62
C LEU A 87 -32.93 18.19 25.04
N PRO A 88 -34.15 17.79 25.47
CA PRO A 88 -34.78 16.57 24.99
C PRO A 88 -34.94 16.61 23.46
N GLY A 89 -34.52 15.53 22.79
CA GLY A 89 -34.58 15.41 21.33
C GLY A 89 -33.36 15.94 20.57
N VAL A 90 -32.52 16.80 21.17
CA VAL A 90 -31.34 17.36 20.48
C VAL A 90 -30.21 16.34 20.35
N LEU A 91 -29.89 15.62 21.43
CA LEU A 91 -28.89 14.54 21.42
C LEU A 91 -29.15 13.46 20.35
N PRO A 92 -30.35 12.86 20.22
CA PRO A 92 -30.60 11.88 19.17
C PRO A 92 -30.55 12.49 17.76
N LEU A 93 -30.95 13.76 17.58
CA LEU A 93 -30.81 14.46 16.30
C LEU A 93 -29.33 14.64 15.93
N LEU A 94 -28.49 15.04 16.89
CA LEU A 94 -27.05 15.18 16.70
C LEU A 94 -26.40 13.82 16.41
N ASP A 95 -26.83 12.74 17.07
CA ASP A 95 -26.27 11.42 16.80
C ASP A 95 -26.69 10.89 15.42
N LEU A 96 -27.91 11.20 14.97
CA LEU A 96 -28.36 10.93 13.60
C LEU A 96 -27.52 11.69 12.57
N GLY A 97 -27.30 12.99 12.80
CA GLY A 97 -26.44 13.82 11.94
C GLY A 97 -25.00 13.31 11.89
N TYR A 98 -24.45 12.93 13.05
CA TYR A 98 -23.11 12.36 13.16
C TYR A 98 -23.00 10.99 12.47
N ALA A 99 -24.01 10.12 12.61
CA ALA A 99 -24.07 8.85 11.90
C ALA A 99 -24.16 9.06 10.38
N GLY A 100 -24.93 10.06 9.91
CA GLY A 100 -24.98 10.47 8.51
C GLY A 100 -23.61 10.94 7.99
N PHE A 101 -22.93 11.80 8.74
CA PHE A 101 -21.56 12.23 8.45
C PHE A 101 -20.59 11.05 8.35
N LEU A 102 -20.67 10.09 9.28
CA LEU A 102 -19.84 8.89 9.25
C LEU A 102 -20.13 7.97 8.07
N ARG A 103 -21.37 7.94 7.56
CA ARG A 103 -21.73 7.22 6.32
C ARG A 103 -21.20 7.92 5.07
N LEU A 104 -21.13 9.24 5.06
CA LEU A 104 -20.52 10.03 3.99
C LEU A 104 -18.99 9.99 4.04
N ARG A 105 -18.41 9.69 5.21
CA ARG A 105 -16.96 9.71 5.45
C ARG A 105 -16.12 8.89 4.47
N PRO A 106 -16.49 7.65 4.08
CA PRO A 106 -15.69 6.85 3.17
C PRO A 106 -15.49 7.48 1.79
N TRP A 107 -16.39 8.38 1.36
CA TRP A 107 -16.35 8.96 0.01
C TRP A 107 -15.28 10.03 -0.16
N TRP A 108 -14.94 10.79 0.90
CA TRP A 108 -13.83 11.75 0.88
C TRP A 108 -12.57 11.25 1.59
N ARG A 109 -12.66 10.15 2.35
CA ARG A 109 -11.56 9.55 3.11
C ARG A 109 -11.73 8.04 3.09
N PRO A 110 -11.11 7.36 2.10
CA PRO A 110 -11.06 5.91 2.08
C PRO A 110 -10.53 5.37 3.40
N ALA A 111 -10.95 4.17 3.79
CA ALA A 111 -10.39 3.50 4.95
C ALA A 111 -8.85 3.43 4.85
N ALA A 112 -8.18 3.59 5.99
CA ALA A 112 -6.75 3.40 6.10
C ALA A 112 -6.41 1.99 5.59
N HIS A 113 -5.51 1.92 4.61
CA HIS A 113 -5.04 0.66 4.05
C HIS A 113 -3.74 0.26 4.76
N PRO A 114 -3.46 -1.03 4.97
CA PRO A 114 -2.20 -1.48 5.61
C PRO A 114 -0.95 -0.85 4.98
N ILE A 115 -0.94 -0.68 3.65
CA ILE A 115 0.13 0.01 2.91
C ILE A 115 0.34 1.46 3.34
N ASP A 116 -0.69 2.18 3.78
CA ASP A 116 -0.54 3.57 4.23
C ASP A 116 0.39 3.67 5.44
N ALA A 117 0.49 2.61 6.24
CA ALA A 117 1.35 2.53 7.41
C ALA A 117 2.80 2.16 7.06
N LEU A 118 3.10 1.73 5.83
CA LEU A 118 4.46 1.34 5.46
C LEU A 118 5.39 2.55 5.31
N PRO A 119 6.71 2.38 5.59
CA PRO A 119 7.73 3.36 5.26
C PRO A 119 7.64 3.86 3.82
N LEU A 120 7.87 5.16 3.61
CA LEU A 120 7.77 5.78 2.28
C LEU A 120 8.63 5.07 1.19
N PRO A 121 9.85 4.59 1.45
CA PRO A 121 10.63 3.83 0.48
C PRO A 121 9.91 2.57 0.00
N LEU A 122 9.32 1.79 0.92
CA LEU A 122 8.57 0.58 0.59
C LEU A 122 7.29 0.88 -0.18
N ARG A 123 6.54 1.92 0.21
CA ARG A 123 5.35 2.35 -0.58
C ARG A 123 5.70 2.72 -2.01
N ARG A 124 6.87 3.35 -2.22
CA ARG A 124 7.36 3.69 -3.56
C ARG A 124 7.82 2.46 -4.34
N ALA A 125 8.44 1.48 -3.67
CA ALA A 125 8.81 0.22 -4.27
C ALA A 125 7.56 -0.56 -4.74
N LEU A 126 6.52 -0.69 -3.90
CA LEU A 126 5.28 -1.37 -4.29
C LEU A 126 4.58 -0.76 -5.51
N ARG A 127 4.70 0.57 -5.69
CA ARG A 127 4.22 1.22 -6.91
C ARG A 127 4.99 0.76 -8.14
N THR A 128 6.30 0.63 -8.00
CA THR A 128 7.18 0.11 -9.04
C THR A 128 6.89 -1.35 -9.31
N ASP A 129 6.71 -2.19 -8.29
CA ASP A 129 6.41 -3.62 -8.45
C ASP A 129 5.12 -3.80 -9.25
N HIS A 130 4.03 -3.12 -8.86
CA HIS A 130 2.76 -3.14 -9.60
C HIS A 130 2.91 -2.71 -11.08
N ALA A 131 3.70 -1.67 -11.33
CA ALA A 131 4.00 -1.23 -12.69
C ALA A 131 4.88 -2.24 -13.46
N GLY A 132 5.80 -2.91 -12.77
CA GLY A 132 6.65 -3.99 -13.25
C GLY A 132 5.82 -5.19 -13.69
N GLU A 133 4.96 -5.72 -12.82
CA GLU A 133 4.03 -6.82 -13.13
C GLU A 133 3.12 -6.47 -14.32
N THR A 134 2.64 -5.22 -14.37
CA THR A 134 1.87 -4.74 -15.53
C THR A 134 2.70 -4.78 -16.81
N GLY A 135 3.98 -4.41 -16.74
CA GLY A 135 4.93 -4.48 -17.85
C GLY A 135 5.22 -5.91 -18.28
N ALA A 136 5.48 -6.81 -17.33
CA ALA A 136 5.79 -8.22 -17.55
C ALA A 136 4.67 -8.95 -18.30
N VAL A 137 3.41 -8.77 -17.86
CA VAL A 137 2.22 -9.25 -18.59
C VAL A 137 2.21 -8.76 -20.04
N MET A 138 2.61 -7.51 -20.28
CA MET A 138 2.63 -6.93 -21.62
C MET A 138 3.80 -7.41 -22.46
N ILE A 139 4.95 -7.77 -21.88
CA ILE A 139 6.07 -8.41 -22.58
C ILE A 139 5.59 -9.69 -23.27
N TYR A 140 4.99 -10.61 -22.52
CA TYR A 140 4.55 -11.88 -23.09
C TYR A 140 3.40 -11.72 -24.09
N ARG A 141 2.49 -10.76 -23.87
CA ARG A 141 1.48 -10.38 -24.87
C ARG A 141 2.12 -9.82 -26.16
N GLY A 142 3.20 -9.06 -26.04
CA GLY A 142 3.98 -8.57 -27.18
C GLY A 142 4.61 -9.70 -27.97
N VAL A 143 5.24 -10.66 -27.28
CA VAL A 143 5.79 -11.88 -27.90
C VAL A 143 4.69 -12.62 -28.66
N LEU A 144 3.57 -12.95 -28.01
CA LEU A 144 2.46 -13.71 -28.59
C LEU A 144 1.77 -13.02 -29.78
N ALA A 145 1.83 -11.69 -29.85
CA ALA A 145 1.29 -10.91 -30.96
C ALA A 145 2.13 -11.03 -32.24
N VAL A 146 3.43 -11.31 -32.10
CA VAL A 146 4.40 -11.32 -33.20
C VAL A 146 4.75 -12.74 -33.63
N THR A 147 5.04 -13.63 -32.68
CA THR A 147 5.55 -14.96 -33.01
C THR A 147 4.47 -15.93 -33.47
N ARG A 148 4.80 -16.72 -34.50
CA ARG A 148 4.04 -17.90 -34.95
C ARG A 148 4.66 -19.22 -34.51
N ASP A 149 5.88 -19.19 -33.98
CA ASP A 149 6.60 -20.39 -33.57
C ASP A 149 5.95 -21.04 -32.35
N PRO A 150 5.52 -22.31 -32.43
CA PRO A 150 4.79 -22.98 -31.36
C PRO A 150 5.59 -23.09 -30.06
N ALA A 151 6.91 -23.30 -30.13
CA ALA A 151 7.75 -23.43 -28.94
C ALA A 151 7.80 -22.11 -28.16
N LEU A 152 8.05 -20.99 -28.86
CA LEU A 152 8.08 -19.67 -28.24
C LEU A 152 6.71 -19.21 -27.73
N ARG A 153 5.64 -19.60 -28.43
CA ARG A 153 4.27 -19.33 -27.97
C ARG A 153 3.93 -20.08 -26.70
N ALA A 154 4.34 -21.35 -26.58
CA ALA A 154 4.15 -22.14 -25.37
C ALA A 154 4.91 -21.51 -24.18
N PHE A 155 6.19 -21.18 -24.39
CA PHE A 155 7.00 -20.45 -23.41
C PHE A 155 6.33 -19.15 -22.95
N ALA A 156 5.91 -18.30 -23.89
CA ALA A 156 5.29 -17.02 -23.56
C ALA A 156 3.92 -17.17 -22.88
N ALA A 157 3.13 -18.18 -23.24
CA ALA A 157 1.83 -18.43 -22.61
C ALA A 157 1.97 -18.94 -21.17
N GLU A 158 2.95 -19.79 -20.90
CA GLU A 158 3.26 -20.28 -19.56
C GLU A 158 3.69 -19.13 -18.64
N HIS A 159 4.69 -18.35 -19.06
CA HIS A 159 5.17 -17.23 -18.26
C HIS A 159 4.08 -16.15 -18.08
N LEU A 160 3.30 -15.86 -19.14
CA LEU A 160 2.16 -14.94 -19.04
C LEU A 160 1.14 -15.35 -17.97
N ALA A 161 0.92 -16.65 -17.76
CA ALA A 161 -0.01 -17.12 -16.74
C ALA A 161 0.51 -16.80 -15.33
N THR A 162 1.82 -16.96 -15.10
CA THR A 162 2.49 -16.58 -13.85
C THR A 162 2.44 -15.07 -13.62
N GLU A 163 2.83 -14.25 -14.61
CA GLU A 163 2.78 -12.79 -14.50
C GLU A 163 1.37 -12.26 -14.26
N ALA A 164 0.36 -12.88 -14.89
CA ALA A 164 -1.03 -12.49 -14.70
C ALA A 164 -1.50 -12.78 -13.26
N ARG A 165 -1.00 -13.86 -12.64
CA ARG A 165 -1.24 -14.16 -11.23
C ARG A 165 -0.54 -13.16 -10.32
N HIS A 166 0.74 -12.84 -10.57
CA HIS A 166 1.47 -11.82 -9.82
C HIS A 166 0.75 -10.47 -9.86
N LEU A 167 0.34 -10.02 -11.05
CA LEU A 167 -0.41 -8.77 -11.21
C LEU A 167 -1.74 -8.80 -10.45
N ALA A 168 -2.45 -9.93 -10.42
CA ALA A 168 -3.69 -10.07 -9.67
C ALA A 168 -3.45 -9.97 -8.14
N GLU A 169 -2.40 -10.60 -7.63
CA GLU A 169 -2.01 -10.50 -6.22
C GLU A 169 -1.56 -9.07 -5.86
N MET A 170 -0.81 -8.41 -6.75
CA MET A 170 -0.44 -6.99 -6.61
C MET A 170 -1.65 -6.06 -6.68
N ASP A 171 -2.64 -6.36 -7.53
CA ASP A 171 -3.88 -5.59 -7.60
C ASP A 171 -4.70 -5.70 -6.30
N ALA A 172 -4.71 -6.89 -5.68
CA ALA A 172 -5.35 -7.12 -4.39
C ALA A 172 -4.60 -6.44 -3.23
N THR A 173 -3.28 -6.35 -3.33
CA THR A 173 -2.41 -5.80 -2.28
C THR A 173 -2.28 -4.28 -2.38
N VAL A 174 -2.07 -3.74 -3.58
CA VAL A 174 -1.79 -2.32 -3.83
C VAL A 174 -3.06 -1.60 -4.30
N PRO A 175 -3.67 -0.72 -3.48
CA PRO A 175 -4.90 -0.05 -3.88
C PRO A 175 -4.61 0.98 -4.98
N ALA A 176 -5.63 1.26 -5.80
CA ALA A 176 -5.50 2.10 -7.00
C ALA A 176 -4.81 3.45 -6.76
N ARG A 177 -5.02 4.09 -5.60
CA ARG A 177 -4.39 5.37 -5.23
C ARG A 177 -2.87 5.33 -5.12
N TRP A 178 -2.28 4.14 -4.92
CA TRP A 178 -0.83 3.95 -4.75
C TRP A 178 -0.14 3.47 -6.02
N ARG A 179 -0.89 3.11 -7.07
CA ARG A 179 -0.37 2.62 -8.36
C ARG A 179 0.18 3.78 -9.20
N SER A 180 1.05 3.47 -10.16
CA SER A 180 1.63 4.49 -11.04
C SER A 180 0.58 5.14 -11.93
N ARG A 181 0.67 6.46 -12.12
CA ARG A 181 -0.19 7.18 -13.08
C ARG A 181 0.21 6.93 -14.53
N LEU A 182 1.42 6.42 -14.75
CA LEU A 182 2.00 6.18 -16.08
C LEU A 182 1.77 4.73 -16.58
N LEU A 183 0.84 3.98 -15.99
CA LEU A 183 0.50 2.61 -16.42
C LEU A 183 0.27 2.45 -17.94
N PRO A 184 -0.38 3.38 -18.66
CA PRO A 184 -0.50 3.27 -20.12
C PRO A 184 0.87 3.25 -20.83
N CYS A 185 1.81 4.08 -20.37
CA CYS A 185 3.17 4.12 -20.91
C CYS A 185 3.91 2.80 -20.61
N TRP A 186 3.75 2.26 -19.39
CA TRP A 186 4.38 1.00 -19.00
C TRP A 186 3.83 -0.20 -19.77
N ARG A 187 2.53 -0.21 -20.07
CA ARG A 187 1.92 -1.24 -20.92
C ARG A 187 2.49 -1.22 -22.33
N LEU A 188 2.62 -0.03 -22.92
CA LEU A 188 3.21 0.14 -24.25
C LEU A 188 4.68 -0.28 -24.26
N ALA A 189 5.46 0.17 -23.27
CA ALA A 189 6.87 -0.17 -23.13
C ALA A 189 7.07 -1.69 -22.97
N GLY A 190 6.33 -2.34 -22.08
CA GLY A 190 6.37 -3.80 -21.91
C GLY A 190 6.01 -4.54 -23.19
N TRP A 191 4.95 -4.11 -23.88
CA TRP A 191 4.56 -4.71 -25.16
C TRP A 191 5.66 -4.60 -26.22
N LEU A 192 6.29 -3.44 -26.37
CA LEU A 192 7.40 -3.23 -27.30
C LEU A 192 8.61 -4.10 -26.93
N THR A 193 8.94 -4.18 -25.64
CA THR A 193 10.03 -5.02 -25.12
C THR A 193 9.84 -6.50 -25.46
N GLY A 194 8.59 -6.99 -25.54
CA GLY A 194 8.30 -8.35 -26.00
C GLY A 194 8.21 -8.51 -27.52
N ALA A 195 7.53 -7.58 -28.19
CA ALA A 195 7.24 -7.67 -29.63
C ALA A 195 8.50 -7.51 -30.49
N LEU A 196 9.38 -6.55 -30.16
CA LEU A 196 10.58 -6.27 -30.93
C LEU A 196 11.58 -7.45 -30.99
N PRO A 197 11.99 -8.08 -29.87
CA PRO A 197 12.87 -9.24 -29.94
C PRO A 197 12.18 -10.46 -30.57
N ALA A 198 10.85 -10.58 -30.46
CA ALA A 198 10.12 -11.66 -31.13
C ALA A 198 10.24 -11.59 -32.68
N LEU A 199 10.41 -10.40 -33.25
CA LEU A 199 10.73 -10.23 -34.69
C LEU A 199 12.12 -10.78 -35.06
N ALA A 200 13.06 -10.77 -34.11
CA ALA A 200 14.43 -11.25 -34.29
C ALA A 200 14.59 -12.76 -33.94
N GLY A 201 13.52 -13.41 -33.47
CA GLY A 201 13.46 -14.85 -33.20
C GLY A 201 13.68 -15.23 -31.73
N GLN A 202 13.55 -16.54 -31.46
CA GLN A 202 13.54 -17.11 -30.10
C GLN A 202 14.72 -16.67 -29.23
N ARG A 203 15.93 -16.72 -29.80
CA ARG A 203 17.17 -16.34 -29.10
C ARG A 203 17.11 -14.92 -28.54
N ALA A 204 16.56 -13.97 -29.30
CA ALA A 204 16.44 -12.59 -28.84
C ALA A 204 15.41 -12.45 -27.71
N VAL A 205 14.31 -13.21 -27.77
CA VAL A 205 13.30 -13.23 -26.70
C VAL A 205 13.86 -13.82 -25.43
N HIS A 206 14.49 -15.00 -25.49
CA HIS A 206 15.09 -15.64 -24.30
C HIS A 206 16.15 -14.75 -23.65
N ALA A 207 17.03 -14.12 -24.44
CA ALA A 207 18.02 -13.18 -23.91
C ALA A 207 17.39 -11.91 -23.32
N THR A 208 16.27 -11.42 -23.89
CA THR A 208 15.53 -10.27 -23.35
C THR A 208 14.87 -10.61 -22.02
N VAL A 209 14.15 -11.74 -21.95
CA VAL A 209 13.50 -12.21 -20.73
C VAL A 209 14.55 -12.43 -19.64
N GLN A 210 15.62 -13.18 -19.91
CA GLN A 210 16.69 -13.37 -18.93
C GLN A 210 17.27 -12.05 -18.41
N ALA A 211 17.45 -11.05 -19.27
CA ALA A 211 17.95 -9.73 -18.86
C ALA A 211 16.95 -8.97 -17.98
N VAL A 212 15.65 -9.02 -18.30
CA VAL A 212 14.57 -8.45 -17.49
C VAL A 212 14.50 -9.15 -16.13
N GLU A 213 14.43 -10.48 -16.11
CA GLU A 213 14.29 -11.22 -14.85
C GLU A 213 15.51 -11.11 -13.94
N THR A 214 16.71 -10.97 -14.51
CA THR A 214 17.91 -10.65 -13.72
C THR A 214 17.80 -9.30 -13.02
N PHE A 215 17.15 -8.31 -13.65
CA PHE A 215 16.87 -7.03 -13.02
C PHE A 215 15.79 -7.17 -11.92
N VAL A 216 14.73 -7.91 -12.20
CA VAL A 216 13.60 -8.10 -11.27
C VAL A 216 14.04 -8.88 -10.02
N ASP A 217 14.83 -9.95 -10.15
CA ASP A 217 15.42 -10.68 -9.02
C ASP A 217 16.19 -9.74 -8.08
N ARG A 218 17.05 -8.88 -8.64
CA ARG A 218 17.79 -7.89 -7.84
C ARG A 218 16.85 -6.91 -7.14
N HIS A 219 15.82 -6.43 -7.83
CA HIS A 219 14.86 -5.49 -7.28
C HIS A 219 14.11 -6.06 -6.08
N TYR A 220 13.56 -7.26 -6.22
CA TYR A 220 12.89 -7.96 -5.12
C TYR A 220 13.86 -8.30 -4.00
N GLY A 221 15.09 -8.70 -4.30
CA GLY A 221 16.12 -8.97 -3.30
C GLY A 221 16.43 -7.75 -2.43
N GLU A 222 16.60 -6.57 -3.03
CA GLU A 222 16.81 -5.31 -2.31
C GLU A 222 15.61 -4.95 -1.42
N GLN A 223 14.39 -5.17 -1.90
CA GLN A 223 13.17 -4.87 -1.16
C GLN A 223 12.95 -5.82 0.02
N LEU A 224 13.17 -7.13 -0.18
CA LEU A 224 13.11 -8.13 0.88
C LEU A 224 14.12 -7.83 1.97
N ALA A 225 15.35 -7.45 1.61
CA ALA A 225 16.37 -7.04 2.59
C ALA A 225 15.94 -5.83 3.43
N GLN A 226 15.27 -4.84 2.81
CA GLN A 226 14.71 -3.69 3.54
C GLN A 226 13.60 -4.11 4.51
N ILE A 227 12.71 -5.01 4.08
CA ILE A 227 11.64 -5.53 4.94
C ILE A 227 12.23 -6.32 6.11
N ASP A 228 13.20 -7.20 5.83
CA ASP A 228 13.87 -8.02 6.85
C ASP A 228 14.64 -7.18 7.86
N ALA A 229 15.26 -6.07 7.45
CA ALA A 229 15.87 -5.11 8.37
C ALA A 229 14.83 -4.49 9.32
N VAL A 230 13.65 -4.10 8.82
CA VAL A 230 12.57 -3.55 9.65
C VAL A 230 11.97 -4.61 10.58
N LEU A 231 11.84 -5.85 10.09
CA LEU A 231 11.34 -6.97 10.89
C LEU A 231 12.36 -7.42 11.96
N GLY A 232 13.66 -7.35 11.68
CA GLY A 232 14.73 -7.82 12.57
C GLY A 232 15.16 -6.80 13.63
N ALA A 233 14.99 -5.49 13.40
CA ALA A 233 15.40 -4.43 14.33
C ALA A 233 14.54 -4.31 15.60
N ALA A 234 13.52 -5.13 15.76
CA ALA A 234 12.60 -5.04 16.88
C ALA A 234 12.97 -6.03 18.00
N ASP A 235 13.51 -5.46 19.08
CA ASP A 235 13.81 -6.12 20.34
C ASP A 235 12.56 -6.78 20.93
N GLY A 236 12.71 -7.97 21.52
CA GLY A 236 11.64 -8.95 21.77
C GLY A 236 10.57 -8.58 22.82
N SER A 237 10.44 -7.31 23.20
CA SER A 237 9.62 -6.86 24.33
C SER A 237 8.37 -6.04 23.95
N MET A 238 8.07 -5.85 22.67
CA MET A 238 6.92 -5.03 22.24
C MET A 238 6.08 -5.72 21.16
N GLN A 239 4.76 -5.76 21.35
CA GLN A 239 3.82 -6.26 20.34
C GLN A 239 4.08 -5.59 18.98
N PRO A 240 4.08 -6.35 17.87
CA PRO A 240 4.32 -5.80 16.55
C PRO A 240 3.29 -4.71 16.25
N GLY A 241 3.76 -3.47 16.05
CA GLY A 241 2.90 -2.37 15.61
C GLY A 241 2.17 -2.69 14.29
N PRO A 242 1.10 -1.96 13.95
CA PRO A 242 0.29 -2.22 12.75
C PRO A 242 1.10 -2.26 11.45
N GLU A 243 2.22 -1.55 11.37
CA GLU A 243 3.17 -1.59 10.26
C GLU A 243 3.81 -2.97 10.08
N ARG A 244 4.20 -3.61 11.19
CA ARG A 244 4.87 -4.91 11.22
C ARG A 244 3.92 -6.05 10.86
N ALA A 245 2.65 -5.95 11.28
CA ALA A 245 1.60 -6.88 10.88
C ALA A 245 1.34 -6.85 9.35
N ALA A 246 1.50 -5.70 8.69
CA ALA A 246 1.36 -5.58 7.25
C ALA A 246 2.60 -6.08 6.47
N LEU A 247 3.78 -6.02 7.07
CA LEU A 247 5.04 -6.39 6.43
C LEU A 247 5.21 -7.91 6.24
N VAL A 248 4.72 -8.74 7.17
CA VAL A 248 4.85 -10.21 7.08
C VAL A 248 4.17 -10.79 5.83
N PRO A 249 2.85 -10.60 5.61
CA PRO A 249 2.20 -11.13 4.41
C PRO A 249 2.74 -10.51 3.12
N LEU A 250 3.17 -9.25 3.18
CA LEU A 250 3.80 -8.60 2.04
C LEU A 250 5.14 -9.24 1.69
N ARG A 251 6.00 -9.49 2.68
CA ARG A 251 7.29 -10.18 2.49
C ARG A 251 7.10 -11.54 1.83
N GLU A 252 6.12 -12.31 2.32
CA GLU A 252 5.82 -13.63 1.77
C GLU A 252 5.37 -13.56 0.31
N LEU A 253 4.52 -12.59 -0.04
CA LEU A 253 4.12 -12.34 -1.43
C LEU A 253 5.34 -12.04 -2.31
N LEU A 254 6.16 -11.05 -1.92
CA LEU A 254 7.33 -10.63 -2.70
C LEU A 254 8.38 -11.75 -2.83
N ALA A 255 8.53 -12.59 -1.80
CA ALA A 255 9.43 -13.73 -1.83
C ALA A 255 8.95 -14.83 -2.80
N ARG A 256 7.64 -15.07 -2.89
CA ARG A 256 7.07 -15.99 -3.88
C ARG A 256 7.25 -15.47 -5.29
N CYS A 257 6.88 -14.20 -5.54
CA CYS A 257 7.08 -13.57 -6.85
C CYS A 257 8.55 -13.67 -7.27
N ARG A 258 9.50 -13.30 -6.41
CA ARG A 258 10.94 -13.42 -6.69
C ARG A 258 11.38 -14.84 -7.03
N ALA A 259 10.85 -15.85 -6.34
CA ALA A 259 11.20 -17.24 -6.63
C ALA A 259 10.73 -17.66 -8.03
N ASP A 260 9.53 -17.24 -8.42
CA ASP A 260 8.99 -17.43 -9.77
C ASP A 260 9.86 -16.67 -10.81
N GLU A 261 10.29 -15.44 -10.54
CA GLU A 261 11.18 -14.69 -11.47
C GLU A 261 12.57 -15.29 -11.62
N VAL A 262 13.12 -15.89 -10.56
CA VAL A 262 14.37 -16.64 -10.64
C VAL A 262 14.18 -17.87 -11.53
N ALA A 263 13.06 -18.57 -11.43
CA ALA A 263 12.75 -19.69 -12.30
C ALA A 263 12.58 -19.24 -13.76
N HIS A 264 11.89 -18.13 -14.03
CA HIS A 264 11.77 -17.53 -15.37
C HIS A 264 13.13 -17.15 -15.96
N ARG A 265 14.00 -16.52 -15.17
CA ARG A 265 15.37 -16.17 -15.57
C ARG A 265 16.16 -17.40 -16.00
N ASP A 266 16.09 -18.45 -15.19
CA ASP A 266 16.88 -19.66 -15.37
C ASP A 266 16.34 -20.49 -16.56
N ASP A 267 15.01 -20.57 -16.73
CA ASP A 267 14.38 -21.21 -17.91
C ASP A 267 14.73 -20.46 -19.20
N ALA A 268 14.60 -19.14 -19.23
CA ALA A 268 15.01 -18.33 -20.37
C ALA A 268 16.50 -18.51 -20.67
N GLY A 269 17.35 -18.52 -19.63
CA GLY A 269 18.80 -18.73 -19.73
C GLY A 269 19.18 -20.10 -20.31
N ALA A 270 18.45 -21.15 -19.98
CA ALA A 270 18.69 -22.50 -20.49
C ALA A 270 18.36 -22.68 -21.98
N ARG A 271 17.56 -21.77 -22.56
CA ARG A 271 17.06 -21.86 -23.94
C ARG A 271 17.86 -21.04 -24.95
N TRP A 272 19.04 -20.55 -24.58
CA TRP A 272 19.98 -19.91 -25.50
C TRP A 272 21.44 -20.09 -25.07
N ASP A 273 22.37 -19.71 -25.94
CA ASP A 273 23.81 -19.99 -25.78
C ASP A 273 24.57 -19.01 -24.86
N GLY A 274 23.88 -18.03 -24.26
CA GLY A 274 24.49 -17.03 -23.37
C GLY A 274 25.45 -16.06 -24.06
N ARG A 275 25.58 -16.10 -25.40
CA ARG A 275 26.59 -15.33 -26.16
C ARG A 275 25.92 -14.27 -27.03
N PRO A 276 25.65 -13.06 -26.53
CA PRO A 276 24.97 -12.06 -27.34
C PRO A 276 25.90 -11.55 -28.45
N GLY A 277 25.40 -11.46 -29.68
CA GLY A 277 26.04 -10.65 -30.73
C GLY A 277 25.95 -9.15 -30.38
N ARG A 278 26.69 -8.29 -31.09
CA ARG A 278 26.76 -6.84 -30.79
C ARG A 278 25.39 -6.16 -30.65
N LEU A 279 24.47 -6.43 -31.59
CA LEU A 279 23.13 -5.84 -31.58
C LEU A 279 22.30 -6.33 -30.38
N LEU A 280 22.34 -7.63 -30.09
CA LEU A 280 21.61 -8.22 -28.96
C LEU A 280 22.18 -7.73 -27.62
N ALA A 281 23.50 -7.58 -27.51
CA ALA A 281 24.15 -7.04 -26.32
C ALA A 281 23.72 -5.58 -26.07
N LEU A 282 23.69 -4.75 -27.13
CA LEU A 282 23.20 -3.38 -27.05
C LEU A 282 21.72 -3.33 -26.64
N TRP A 283 20.89 -4.21 -27.22
CA TRP A 283 19.49 -4.33 -26.87
C TRP A 283 19.30 -4.70 -25.39
N CYS A 284 19.97 -5.74 -24.90
CA CYS A 284 19.87 -6.14 -23.48
C CYS A 284 20.35 -5.02 -22.54
N ALA A 285 21.41 -4.28 -22.92
CA ALA A 285 21.86 -3.11 -22.15
C ALA A 285 20.82 -1.99 -22.13
N LEU A 286 20.15 -1.74 -23.25
CA LEU A 286 19.06 -0.76 -23.34
C LEU A 286 17.87 -1.18 -22.48
N VAL A 287 17.47 -2.46 -22.53
CA VAL A 287 16.39 -3.00 -21.71
C VAL A 287 16.74 -2.88 -20.22
N ALA A 288 17.94 -3.28 -19.81
CA ALA A 288 18.39 -3.14 -18.42
C ALA A 288 18.43 -1.68 -17.93
N GLY A 289 18.97 -0.77 -18.75
CA GLY A 289 18.98 0.67 -18.45
C GLY A 289 17.58 1.27 -18.42
N GLY A 290 16.71 0.83 -19.34
CA GLY A 290 15.31 1.21 -19.43
C GLY A 290 14.51 0.79 -18.20
N SER A 291 14.68 -0.45 -17.74
CA SER A 291 14.06 -0.96 -16.50
C SER A 291 14.49 -0.14 -15.28
N ALA A 292 15.79 0.14 -15.13
CA ALA A 292 16.29 0.99 -14.05
C ALA A 292 15.71 2.43 -14.10
N GLY A 293 15.63 3.01 -15.29
CA GLY A 293 14.99 4.31 -15.51
C GLY A 293 13.50 4.30 -15.17
N ALA A 294 12.76 3.27 -15.58
CA ALA A 294 11.34 3.10 -15.29
C ALA A 294 11.09 3.01 -13.78
N VAL A 295 11.93 2.27 -13.04
CA VAL A 295 11.89 2.22 -11.57
C VAL A 295 12.09 3.61 -10.96
N ALA A 296 13.07 4.38 -11.44
CA ALA A 296 13.34 5.71 -10.92
C ALA A 296 12.16 6.68 -11.15
N VAL A 297 11.48 6.58 -12.30
CA VAL A 297 10.29 7.37 -12.62
C VAL A 297 9.09 6.93 -11.77
N CYS A 298 8.79 5.62 -11.67
CA CYS A 298 7.67 5.09 -10.89
C CYS A 298 7.78 5.42 -9.40
N ARG A 299 8.99 5.44 -8.84
CA ARG A 299 9.19 5.86 -7.44
C ARG A 299 8.70 7.30 -7.19
N ARG A 300 8.64 8.15 -8.22
CA ARG A 300 8.21 9.55 -8.14
C ARG A 300 6.75 9.77 -8.57
N VAL A 301 6.22 8.97 -9.49
CA VAL A 301 4.95 9.24 -10.21
C VAL A 301 3.93 8.10 -10.15
#